data_AF-A0A976NYX4-F1
#
_entry.id   AF-A0A976NYX4-F1
#
_cell.length_a   1.000
_cell.length_b   1.000
_cell.length_c   1.000
_cell.angle_alpha   90.00
_cell.angle_beta   90.00
_cell.angle_gamma   90.00
#
_symmetry.space_group_name_H-M   'P 1'
#
loop_
_entity.id
_entity.type
_entity.pdbx_description
1 polymer ?
#
loop_
_entity_poly.entity_id
_entity_poly.type
_entity_poly.pdbx_seq_one_letter_code
_entity_poly.pdbx_strand_id
1 'polypeptide(L)'
;MPAYLQQTIVNLVTVKDASTTQQALQNMHSGVGLCKQDCIEVLETYLAEQVENKTVDIDANLALLKLYQMYPSVASAKNVALVLIKGIMALPSTFFTGASTMVPENIREDANVSAALRAGFMLQSCLFEEFWKERGTLADEVPDFLESVRAYILTAVSHSHSVISTQVMKAKLSVPDKEVADIVAAMQWTAVDDLITIDSNENNQMQAKKVQEKIDFEDVLKVIRVLSR
;
A
#
# COMPACT_ATOMS: atom_id res chain seq x y z
N MET A 1 -4.24 -11.29 17.02
CA MET A 1 -3.23 -10.35 16.51
C MET A 1 -3.02 -10.66 15.04
N PRO A 2 -2.81 -9.67 14.16
CA PRO A 2 -2.52 -9.97 12.75
C PRO A 2 -1.23 -10.80 12.65
N ALA A 3 -1.16 -11.71 11.69
CA ALA A 3 0.00 -12.59 11.50
C ALA A 3 1.29 -11.83 11.16
N TYR A 4 1.17 -10.62 10.61
CA TYR A 4 2.30 -9.74 10.30
C TYR A 4 1.92 -8.27 10.53
N LEU A 5 2.94 -7.44 10.77
CA LEU A 5 2.78 -6.00 10.93
C LEU A 5 2.43 -5.33 9.59
N GLN A 6 1.40 -4.49 9.61
CA GLN A 6 1.07 -3.57 8.52
C GLN A 6 1.43 -2.14 8.95
N GLN A 7 1.89 -1.32 8.00
CA GLN A 7 2.19 0.07 8.34
C GLN A 7 0.92 0.86 8.64
N THR A 8 1.03 1.76 9.62
CA THR A 8 -0.08 2.63 9.98
C THR A 8 -0.10 3.82 9.03
N ILE A 9 -1.16 3.93 8.23
CA ILE A 9 -1.39 5.09 7.39
C ILE A 9 -1.85 6.24 8.29
N VAL A 10 -1.06 7.30 8.33
CA VAL A 10 -1.34 8.53 9.08
C VAL A 10 -1.64 9.65 8.10
N ASN A 11 -2.28 10.70 8.60
CA ASN A 11 -2.45 11.93 7.85
C ASN A 11 -1.80 13.07 8.62
N LEU A 12 -1.05 13.90 7.90
CA LEU A 12 -0.42 15.13 8.35
C LEU A 12 -1.28 15.99 9.28
N VAL A 13 -2.61 15.96 9.16
CA VAL A 13 -3.54 16.86 9.87
C VAL A 13 -4.12 16.24 11.16
N THR A 14 -4.08 14.92 11.35
CA THR A 14 -4.90 14.25 12.39
C THR A 14 -4.13 13.50 13.48
N VAL A 15 -2.79 13.57 13.50
CA VAL A 15 -1.99 12.86 14.52
C VAL A 15 -1.96 13.63 15.86
N LYS A 16 -2.28 12.95 16.97
CA LYS A 16 -2.36 13.51 18.33
C LYS A 16 -0.99 13.82 18.97
N ASP A 17 0.06 13.11 18.57
CA ASP A 17 1.44 13.27 19.05
C ASP A 17 2.33 13.74 17.90
N ALA A 18 2.06 14.95 17.40
CA ALA A 18 2.74 15.48 16.23
C ALA A 18 4.23 15.76 16.51
N SER A 19 5.13 15.15 15.72
CA SER A 19 6.57 15.45 15.77
C SER A 19 6.83 16.92 15.46
N THR A 20 7.99 17.44 15.86
CA THR A 20 8.41 18.82 15.54
C THR A 20 8.38 19.10 14.03
N THR A 21 8.71 18.09 13.23
CA THR A 21 8.72 18.15 11.77
C THR A 21 7.30 18.15 11.19
N GLN A 22 6.38 17.36 11.75
CA GLN A 22 4.96 17.40 11.39
C GLN A 22 4.33 18.77 11.67
N GLN A 23 4.62 19.37 12.82
CA GLN A 23 4.13 20.71 13.16
C GLN A 23 4.66 21.77 12.18
N ALA A 24 5.94 21.67 11.78
CA ALA A 24 6.51 22.54 10.76
C ALA A 24 5.81 22.39 9.39
N LEU A 25 5.53 21.15 8.97
CA LEU A 25 4.80 20.88 7.73
C LEU A 25 3.35 21.38 7.76
N GLN A 26 2.65 21.21 8.89
CA GLN A 26 1.30 21.76 9.08
C GLN A 26 1.28 23.29 8.95
N ASN A 27 2.23 23.98 9.59
CA ASN A 27 2.35 25.43 9.51
C ASN A 27 2.63 25.90 8.08
N MET A 28 3.49 25.18 7.35
CA MET A 28 3.76 25.49 5.93
C MET A 28 2.55 25.22 5.03
N HIS A 29 1.80 24.15 5.29
CA HIS A 29 0.59 23.81 4.56
C HIS A 29 -0.52 24.86 4.73
N SER A 30 -0.73 25.37 5.96
CA SER A 30 -1.71 26.43 6.23
C SER A 30 -1.33 27.82 5.67
N GLY A 31 -0.07 28.01 5.29
CA GLY A 31 0.44 29.27 4.74
C GLY A 31 0.36 29.34 3.21
N VAL A 32 1.52 29.21 2.55
CA VAL A 32 1.69 29.42 1.10
C VAL A 32 1.51 28.11 0.30
N GLY A 33 1.35 26.97 0.99
CA GLY A 33 1.30 25.63 0.40
C GLY A 33 2.69 25.00 0.21
N LEU A 34 2.72 23.67 0.10
CA LEU A 34 3.94 22.84 -0.02
C LEU A 34 4.55 22.87 -1.44
N CYS A 35 4.69 24.05 -2.03
CA CYS A 35 5.13 24.23 -3.43
C CYS A 35 6.53 24.83 -3.56
N LYS A 36 7.22 25.09 -2.45
CA LYS A 36 8.56 25.70 -2.44
C LYS A 36 9.65 24.65 -2.27
N GLN A 37 10.82 24.95 -2.82
CA GLN A 37 12.01 24.10 -2.69
C GLN A 37 12.42 23.90 -1.22
N ASP A 38 12.24 24.91 -0.36
CA ASP A 38 12.56 24.84 1.09
C ASP A 38 11.76 23.75 1.82
N CYS A 39 10.60 23.33 1.29
CA CYS A 39 9.79 22.27 1.88
C CYS A 39 10.41 20.88 1.69
N ILE A 40 11.34 20.71 0.74
CA ILE A 40 11.94 19.41 0.40
C ILE A 40 12.73 18.87 1.58
N GLU A 41 13.63 19.66 2.17
CA GLU A 41 14.47 19.23 3.30
C GLU A 41 13.62 18.78 4.51
N VAL A 42 12.52 19.49 4.77
CA VAL A 42 11.58 19.16 5.85
C VAL A 42 10.83 17.85 5.55
N LEU A 43 10.41 17.66 4.29
CA LEU A 43 9.72 16.44 3.86
C LEU A 43 10.66 15.23 3.82
N GLU A 44 11.93 15.40 3.46
CA GLU A 44 12.94 14.34 3.52
C GLU A 44 13.22 13.92 4.97
N THR A 45 13.32 14.90 5.88
CA THR A 45 13.46 14.63 7.32
C THR A 45 12.24 13.89 7.84
N TYR A 46 11.03 14.30 7.44
CA TYR A 46 9.80 13.63 7.83
C TYR A 46 9.70 12.22 7.24
N LEU A 47 10.20 11.97 6.03
CA LEU A 47 10.28 10.63 5.45
C LEU A 47 11.17 9.71 6.29
N ALA A 48 12.30 10.21 6.80
CA ALA A 48 13.16 9.46 7.71
C ALA A 48 12.44 9.14 9.03
N GLU A 49 11.75 10.10 9.64
CA GLU A 49 10.93 9.88 10.84
C GLU A 49 9.83 8.83 10.60
N GLN A 50 9.20 8.83 9.43
CA GLN A 50 8.18 7.84 9.08
C GLN A 50 8.77 6.42 9.03
N VAL A 51 10.04 6.26 8.62
CA VAL A 51 10.72 4.94 8.62
C VAL A 51 10.96 4.46 10.04
N GLU A 52 11.44 5.33 10.93
CA GLU A 52 11.69 5.00 12.33
C GLU A 52 10.40 4.66 13.08
N ASN A 53 9.35 5.47 12.87
CA ASN A 53 8.06 5.32 13.55
C ASN A 53 7.13 4.28 12.92
N LYS A 54 7.53 3.62 11.83
CA LYS A 54 6.72 2.62 11.10
C LYS A 54 5.35 3.17 10.62
N THR A 55 5.31 4.46 10.30
CA THR A 55 4.12 5.16 9.80
C THR A 55 4.26 5.48 8.32
N VAL A 56 3.14 5.67 7.61
CA VAL A 56 3.12 6.12 6.21
C VAL A 56 2.19 7.32 6.11
N ASP A 57 2.72 8.45 5.64
CA ASP A 57 1.94 9.60 5.28
C ASP A 57 1.89 9.73 3.75
N ILE A 58 0.77 9.31 3.17
CA ILE A 58 0.59 9.24 1.71
C ILE A 58 0.70 10.65 1.09
N ASP A 59 0.03 11.63 1.69
CA ASP A 59 -0.04 12.98 1.15
C ASP A 59 1.33 13.67 1.21
N ALA A 60 2.06 13.52 2.33
CA ALA A 60 3.42 14.05 2.46
C ALA A 60 4.37 13.46 1.41
N ASN A 61 4.32 12.14 1.23
CA ASN A 61 5.23 11.44 0.35
C ASN A 61 4.93 11.73 -1.13
N LEU A 62 3.65 11.84 -1.52
CA LEU A 62 3.27 12.29 -2.86
C LEU A 62 3.65 13.75 -3.10
N ALA A 63 3.51 14.63 -2.10
CA ALA A 63 3.97 16.01 -2.19
C ALA A 63 5.48 16.09 -2.41
N LEU A 64 6.27 15.26 -1.72
CA LEU A 64 7.72 15.18 -1.93
C LEU A 64 8.07 14.76 -3.36
N LEU A 65 7.43 13.70 -3.88
CA LEU A 65 7.63 13.29 -5.28
C LEU A 65 7.23 14.40 -6.26
N LYS A 66 6.14 15.13 -5.96
CA LYS A 66 5.71 16.25 -6.79
C LYS A 66 6.74 17.38 -6.81
N LEU A 67 7.35 17.69 -5.67
CA LEU A 67 8.42 18.68 -5.59
C LEU A 67 9.66 18.25 -6.36
N TYR A 68 10.03 16.97 -6.34
CA TYR A 68 11.12 16.46 -7.18
C TYR A 68 10.84 16.57 -8.68
N GLN A 69 9.58 16.45 -9.12
CA GLN A 69 9.21 16.73 -10.51
C GLN A 69 9.37 18.21 -10.87
N MET A 70 9.08 19.11 -9.93
CA MET A 70 9.20 20.56 -10.14
C MET A 70 10.65 21.04 -10.06
N TYR A 71 11.47 20.40 -9.23
CA TYR A 71 12.87 20.74 -8.99
C TYR A 71 13.79 19.52 -9.19
N PRO A 72 14.05 19.10 -10.44
CA PRO A 72 14.83 17.89 -10.72
C PRO A 72 16.28 17.93 -10.22
N SER A 73 16.85 19.13 -10.04
CA SER A 73 18.24 19.32 -9.61
C SER A 73 18.52 18.89 -8.17
N VAL A 74 17.48 18.86 -7.33
CA VAL A 74 17.58 18.46 -5.91
C VAL A 74 16.99 17.07 -5.66
N ALA A 75 16.53 16.39 -6.70
CA ALA A 75 15.89 15.10 -6.56
C ALA A 75 16.88 14.00 -6.17
N SER A 76 16.58 13.30 -5.08
CA SER A 76 17.40 12.22 -4.53
C SER A 76 16.82 10.85 -4.90
N ALA A 77 17.59 10.06 -5.65
CA ALA A 77 17.21 8.69 -6.04
C ALA A 77 16.90 7.79 -4.84
N LYS A 78 17.70 7.93 -3.76
CA LYS A 78 17.50 7.20 -2.51
C LYS A 78 16.14 7.50 -1.88
N ASN A 79 15.77 8.78 -1.79
CA ASN A 79 14.50 9.18 -1.17
C ASN A 79 13.31 8.76 -2.03
N VAL A 80 13.43 8.81 -3.37
CA VAL A 80 12.40 8.30 -4.28
C VAL A 80 12.21 6.79 -4.11
N ALA A 81 13.30 6.01 -4.07
CA ALA A 81 13.22 4.57 -3.82
C ALA A 81 12.55 4.27 -2.48
N LEU A 82 12.93 5.00 -1.42
CA LEU A 82 12.33 4.84 -0.09
C LEU A 82 10.83 5.12 -0.07
N VAL A 83 10.36 6.17 -0.76
CA VAL A 83 8.93 6.45 -0.91
C VAL A 83 8.21 5.29 -1.61
N LEU A 84 8.80 4.73 -2.68
CA LEU A 84 8.23 3.57 -3.38
C LEU A 84 8.15 2.34 -2.48
N ILE A 85 9.20 2.08 -1.69
CA ILE A 85 9.23 0.97 -0.72
C ILE A 85 8.12 1.14 0.32
N LYS A 86 7.95 2.34 0.89
CA LYS A 86 6.81 2.61 1.80
C LYS A 86 5.47 2.44 1.10
N GLY A 87 5.38 2.77 -0.19
CA GLY A 87 4.24 2.47 -1.05
C GLY A 87 3.90 0.98 -1.10
N ILE A 88 4.92 0.14 -1.30
CA ILE A 88 4.78 -1.32 -1.30
C ILE A 88 4.31 -1.82 0.06
N MET A 89 4.89 -1.31 1.15
CA MET A 89 4.51 -1.70 2.51
C MET A 89 3.09 -1.27 2.91
N ALA A 90 2.51 -0.30 2.20
CA ALA A 90 1.14 0.15 2.39
C ALA A 90 0.11 -0.58 1.50
N LEU A 91 0.52 -1.57 0.70
CA LEU A 91 -0.43 -2.40 -0.07
C LEU A 91 -1.44 -3.07 0.88
N PRO A 92 -2.74 -3.11 0.54
CA PRO A 92 -3.35 -2.93 -0.78
C PRO A 92 -3.71 -1.48 -1.16
N SER A 93 -3.24 -0.46 -0.45
CA SER A 93 -3.50 0.95 -0.79
C SER A 93 -3.04 1.29 -2.22
N THR A 94 -3.73 2.24 -2.85
CA THR A 94 -3.39 2.76 -4.19
C THR A 94 -2.15 3.68 -4.19
N PHE A 95 -1.56 3.91 -3.02
CA PHE A 95 -0.40 4.80 -2.85
C PHE A 95 0.78 4.43 -3.76
N PHE A 96 1.18 3.16 -3.83
CA PHE A 96 2.27 2.74 -4.72
C PHE A 96 1.98 3.05 -6.19
N THR A 97 0.74 2.80 -6.64
CA THR A 97 0.33 3.12 -8.02
C THR A 97 0.48 4.62 -8.27
N GLY A 98 0.00 5.47 -7.36
CA GLY A 98 0.20 6.92 -7.46
C GLY A 98 1.68 7.31 -7.51
N ALA A 99 2.47 6.83 -6.55
CA ALA A 99 3.89 7.12 -6.45
C ALA A 99 4.68 6.71 -7.71
N SER A 100 4.39 5.53 -8.28
CA SER A 100 5.07 5.03 -9.49
C SER A 100 4.86 5.89 -10.74
N THR A 101 3.71 6.56 -10.83
CA THR A 101 3.42 7.55 -11.89
C THR A 101 4.11 8.88 -11.66
N MET A 102 4.53 9.18 -10.43
CA MET A 102 5.13 10.45 -10.05
C MET A 102 6.67 10.43 -10.01
N VAL A 103 7.31 9.29 -10.25
CA VAL A 103 8.77 9.16 -10.31
C VAL A 103 9.36 10.06 -11.41
N PRO A 104 10.32 10.95 -11.11
CA PRO A 104 11.01 11.76 -12.10
C PRO A 104 11.80 10.91 -13.12
N GLU A 105 11.76 11.28 -14.40
CA GLU A 105 12.37 10.50 -15.49
C GLU A 105 13.90 10.39 -15.36
N ASN A 106 14.55 11.45 -14.90
CA ASN A 106 16.01 11.51 -14.73
C ASN A 106 16.56 10.51 -13.70
N ILE A 107 15.71 10.01 -12.82
CA ILE A 107 16.07 9.11 -11.71
C ILE A 107 15.43 7.74 -11.88
N ARG A 108 14.50 7.58 -12.83
CA ARG A 108 13.73 6.35 -13.05
C ARG A 108 14.61 5.15 -13.39
N GLU A 109 15.72 5.38 -14.10
CA GLU A 109 16.69 4.35 -14.49
C GLU A 109 17.70 4.01 -13.38
N ASP A 110 17.69 4.73 -12.25
CA ASP A 110 18.52 4.40 -11.10
C ASP A 110 18.22 2.96 -10.62
N ALA A 111 19.27 2.24 -10.25
CA ALA A 111 19.18 0.82 -9.91
C ALA A 111 18.20 0.56 -8.76
N ASN A 112 18.19 1.42 -7.73
CA ASN A 112 17.34 1.23 -6.55
C ASN A 112 15.88 1.56 -6.88
N VAL A 113 15.66 2.63 -7.65
CA VAL A 113 14.32 3.05 -8.07
C VAL A 113 13.70 2.04 -9.02
N SER A 114 14.47 1.57 -10.02
CA SER A 114 14.02 0.54 -10.96
C SER A 114 13.70 -0.78 -10.25
N ALA A 115 14.53 -1.18 -9.27
CA ALA A 115 14.28 -2.36 -8.45
C ALA A 115 12.98 -2.22 -7.64
N ALA A 116 12.76 -1.09 -6.98
CA ALA A 116 11.53 -0.82 -6.22
C ALA A 116 10.28 -0.83 -7.13
N LEU A 117 10.37 -0.23 -8.32
CA LEU A 117 9.27 -0.23 -9.30
C LEU A 117 8.92 -1.65 -9.77
N ARG A 118 9.93 -2.46 -10.12
CA ARG A 118 9.72 -3.87 -10.52
C ARG A 118 9.12 -4.69 -9.38
N ALA A 119 9.66 -4.55 -8.18
CA ALA A 119 9.18 -5.25 -6.99
C ALA A 119 7.69 -4.97 -6.73
N GLY A 120 7.29 -3.70 -6.73
CA GLY A 120 5.89 -3.35 -6.53
C GLY A 120 4.98 -3.80 -7.67
N PHE A 121 5.45 -3.76 -8.93
CA PHE A 121 4.71 -4.32 -10.06
C PHE A 121 4.44 -5.83 -9.92
N MET A 122 5.46 -6.61 -9.52
CA MET A 122 5.32 -8.04 -9.29
C MET A 122 4.30 -8.33 -8.18
N LEU A 123 4.35 -7.57 -7.08
CA LEU A 123 3.41 -7.73 -5.96
C LEU A 123 1.98 -7.39 -6.37
N GLN A 124 1.76 -6.28 -7.08
CA GLN A 124 0.43 -5.92 -7.59
C GLN A 124 -0.10 -6.92 -8.62
N SER A 125 0.79 -7.53 -9.42
CA SER A 125 0.46 -8.57 -10.39
C SER A 125 0.33 -9.97 -9.75
N CYS A 126 0.45 -10.07 -8.42
CA CYS A 126 0.42 -11.32 -7.66
C CYS A 126 1.50 -12.36 -8.06
N LEU A 127 2.61 -11.90 -8.65
CA LEU A 127 3.78 -12.70 -9.02
C LEU A 127 4.72 -12.86 -7.81
N PHE A 128 4.20 -13.44 -6.71
CA PHE A 128 4.91 -13.49 -5.43
C PHE A 128 6.19 -14.31 -5.48
N GLU A 129 6.20 -15.45 -6.19
CA GLU A 129 7.39 -16.31 -6.29
C GLU A 129 8.55 -15.64 -7.04
N GLU A 130 8.23 -14.83 -8.06
CA GLU A 130 9.23 -14.05 -8.81
C GLU A 130 9.77 -12.92 -7.95
N PHE A 131 8.88 -12.22 -7.23
CA PHE A 131 9.28 -11.20 -6.26
C PHE A 131 10.30 -11.75 -5.25
N TRP A 132 10.06 -12.95 -4.68
CA TRP A 132 10.99 -13.53 -3.70
C TRP A 132 12.36 -13.85 -4.29
N LYS A 133 12.45 -14.15 -5.59
CA LYS A 133 13.72 -14.40 -6.30
C LYS A 133 14.45 -13.10 -6.61
N GLU A 134 13.73 -12.05 -7.00
CA GLU A 134 14.30 -10.79 -7.48
C GLU A 134 14.42 -9.69 -6.41
N ARG A 135 13.94 -9.92 -5.18
CA ARG A 135 13.90 -8.91 -4.09
C ARG A 135 15.21 -8.17 -3.83
N GLY A 136 16.37 -8.77 -4.13
CA GLY A 136 17.69 -8.18 -3.91
C GLY A 136 17.91 -7.71 -2.47
N THR A 137 18.58 -6.57 -2.30
CA THR A 137 18.87 -5.90 -1.02
C THR A 137 17.80 -4.87 -0.62
N LEU A 138 16.70 -4.75 -1.37
CA LEU A 138 15.63 -3.78 -1.12
C LEU A 138 15.04 -3.94 0.29
N ALA A 139 15.01 -5.18 0.78
CA ALA A 139 14.50 -5.54 2.09
C ALA A 139 15.40 -5.10 3.26
N ASP A 140 16.67 -4.81 3.00
CA ASP A 140 17.64 -4.46 4.04
C ASP A 140 17.60 -2.97 4.40
N GLU A 141 17.00 -2.14 3.54
CA GLU A 141 16.96 -0.68 3.71
C GLU A 141 15.87 -0.20 4.67
N VAL A 142 14.79 -0.97 4.84
CA VAL A 142 13.62 -0.55 5.64
C VAL A 142 13.22 -1.67 6.60
N PRO A 143 13.11 -1.39 7.92
CA PRO A 143 12.68 -2.37 8.90
C PRO A 143 11.27 -2.88 8.57
N ASP A 144 11.02 -4.16 8.85
CA ASP A 144 9.71 -4.83 8.70
C ASP A 144 9.17 -4.89 7.26
N PHE A 145 10.00 -4.60 6.25
CA PHE A 145 9.59 -4.65 4.83
C PHE A 145 9.01 -6.02 4.45
N LEU A 146 9.72 -7.09 4.78
CA LEU A 146 9.31 -8.46 4.45
C LEU A 146 8.01 -8.87 5.15
N GLU A 147 7.81 -8.42 6.38
CA GLU A 147 6.60 -8.70 7.16
C GLU A 147 5.39 -8.00 6.55
N SER A 148 5.54 -6.72 6.18
CA SER A 148 4.49 -5.96 5.49
C SER A 148 4.10 -6.60 4.15
N VAL A 149 5.08 -7.07 3.37
CA VAL A 149 4.82 -7.78 2.12
C VAL A 149 4.07 -9.09 2.36
N ARG A 150 4.48 -9.89 3.37
CA ARG A 150 3.76 -11.12 3.72
C ARG A 150 2.34 -10.84 4.22
N ALA A 151 2.14 -9.75 4.97
CA ALA A 151 0.81 -9.30 5.38
C ALA A 151 -0.10 -9.03 4.17
N TYR A 152 0.43 -8.37 3.14
CA TYR A 152 -0.28 -8.12 1.90
C TYR A 152 -0.61 -9.42 1.15
N ILE A 153 0.37 -10.34 1.01
CA ILE A 153 0.16 -11.63 0.36
C ILE A 153 -0.94 -12.43 1.06
N LEU A 154 -0.94 -12.47 2.41
CA LEU A 154 -2.02 -13.11 3.17
C LEU A 154 -3.38 -12.48 2.90
N THR A 155 -3.45 -11.15 2.87
CA THR A 155 -4.68 -10.43 2.55
C THR A 155 -5.18 -10.82 1.16
N ALA A 156 -4.30 -10.83 0.16
CA ALA A 156 -4.63 -11.21 -1.22
C ALA A 156 -5.12 -12.67 -1.32
N VAL A 157 -4.46 -13.60 -0.63
CA VAL A 157 -4.88 -15.02 -0.57
C VAL A 157 -6.26 -15.16 0.08
N SER A 158 -6.50 -14.45 1.20
CA SER A 158 -7.78 -14.50 1.92
C SER A 158 -8.98 -14.02 1.09
N HIS A 159 -8.74 -13.08 0.17
CA HIS A 159 -9.79 -12.53 -0.69
C HIS A 159 -10.04 -13.37 -1.95
N SER A 160 -9.08 -14.20 -2.37
CA SER A 160 -9.12 -14.88 -3.68
C SER A 160 -9.36 -16.39 -3.60
N HIS A 161 -9.09 -17.02 -2.47
CA HIS A 161 -9.17 -18.48 -2.32
C HIS A 161 -10.16 -18.85 -1.22
N SER A 162 -11.00 -19.84 -1.47
CA SER A 162 -11.78 -20.52 -0.42
C SER A 162 -11.03 -21.73 0.15
N VAL A 163 -10.22 -22.38 -0.70
CA VAL A 163 -9.36 -23.50 -0.33
C VAL A 163 -8.01 -23.35 -1.04
N ILE A 164 -6.91 -23.56 -0.33
CA ILE A 164 -5.55 -23.49 -0.88
C ILE A 164 -4.71 -24.66 -0.33
N SER A 165 -3.82 -25.22 -1.14
CA SER A 165 -2.89 -26.24 -0.63
C SER A 165 -1.76 -25.59 0.18
N THR A 166 -1.30 -26.30 1.22
CA THR A 166 -0.20 -25.85 2.08
C THR A 166 1.07 -25.56 1.27
N GLN A 167 1.35 -26.38 0.26
CA GLN A 167 2.50 -26.21 -0.64
C GLN A 167 2.46 -24.89 -1.43
N VAL A 168 1.29 -24.53 -1.98
CA VAL A 168 1.13 -23.31 -2.77
C VAL A 168 1.19 -22.08 -1.86
N MET A 169 0.58 -22.13 -0.68
CA MET A 169 0.67 -21.05 0.30
C MET A 169 2.12 -20.81 0.73
N LYS A 170 2.87 -21.89 1.00
CA LYS A 170 4.30 -21.83 1.33
C LYS A 170 5.13 -21.18 0.22
N ALA A 171 4.89 -21.57 -1.04
CA ALA A 171 5.60 -20.99 -2.18
C ALA A 171 5.32 -19.48 -2.30
N LYS A 172 4.07 -19.06 -2.10
CA LYS A 172 3.66 -17.65 -2.15
C LYS A 172 4.25 -16.81 -1.02
N LEU A 173 4.36 -17.34 0.21
CA LEU A 173 4.85 -16.59 1.37
C LEU A 173 6.37 -16.69 1.58
N SER A 174 7.03 -17.68 0.96
CA SER A 174 8.45 -18.00 1.17
C SER A 174 8.79 -18.17 2.65
N VAL A 175 8.05 -19.05 3.34
CA VAL A 175 8.20 -19.36 4.77
C VAL A 175 8.51 -20.84 5.01
N PRO A 176 9.20 -21.21 6.11
CA PRO A 176 9.41 -22.61 6.50
C PRO A 176 8.12 -23.26 7.00
N ASP A 177 8.05 -24.59 6.98
CA ASP A 177 6.83 -25.35 7.31
C ASP A 177 6.30 -25.09 8.72
N LYS A 178 7.21 -24.79 9.66
CA LYS A 178 6.86 -24.52 11.06
C LYS A 178 6.04 -23.24 11.23
N GLU A 179 6.32 -22.21 10.43
CA GLU A 179 5.63 -20.92 10.52
C GLU A 179 4.23 -20.97 9.90
N VAL A 180 3.98 -21.90 8.98
CA VAL A 180 2.66 -22.03 8.33
C VAL A 180 1.58 -22.39 9.35
N ALA A 181 1.88 -23.26 10.32
CA ALA A 181 0.95 -23.62 11.38
C ALA A 181 0.60 -22.41 12.27
N ASP A 182 1.60 -21.61 12.62
CA ASP A 182 1.41 -20.40 13.43
C ASP A 182 0.58 -19.35 12.69
N ILE A 183 0.78 -19.19 11.38
CA ILE A 183 0.01 -18.29 10.51
C ILE A 183 -1.44 -18.74 10.40
N VAL A 184 -1.68 -20.03 10.16
CA VAL A 184 -3.03 -20.61 10.08
C VAL A 184 -3.79 -20.38 11.39
N ALA A 185 -3.13 -20.60 12.53
CA ALA A 185 -3.70 -20.33 13.84
C ALA A 185 -3.99 -18.83 14.07
N ALA A 186 -3.07 -17.95 13.67
CA ALA A 186 -3.23 -16.49 13.79
C ALA A 186 -4.39 -15.95 12.92
N MET A 187 -4.60 -16.54 11.74
CA MET A 187 -5.65 -16.18 10.80
C MET A 187 -6.99 -16.89 11.07
N GLN A 188 -7.04 -17.78 12.07
CA GLN A 188 -8.21 -18.60 12.41
C GLN A 188 -8.69 -19.50 11.27
N TRP A 189 -7.80 -19.90 10.37
CA TRP A 189 -8.14 -20.80 9.26
C TRP A 189 -8.12 -22.26 9.70
N THR A 190 -8.81 -23.12 8.96
CA THR A 190 -8.86 -24.55 9.25
C THR A 190 -7.96 -25.31 8.29
N ALA A 191 -6.97 -26.02 8.83
CA ALA A 191 -6.12 -26.93 8.05
C ALA A 191 -6.63 -28.36 8.22
N VAL A 192 -7.03 -28.98 7.11
CA VAL A 192 -7.39 -30.40 7.02
C VAL A 192 -6.41 -31.05 6.06
N ASP A 193 -5.59 -31.96 6.59
CA ASP A 193 -4.49 -32.61 5.85
C ASP A 193 -3.55 -31.58 5.18
N ASP A 194 -3.53 -31.57 3.84
CA ASP A 194 -2.72 -30.67 3.00
C ASP A 194 -3.51 -29.45 2.47
N LEU A 195 -4.75 -29.26 2.91
CA LEU A 195 -5.66 -28.22 2.43
C LEU A 195 -6.02 -27.25 3.56
N ILE A 196 -5.84 -25.97 3.29
CA ILE A 196 -6.22 -24.87 4.18
C ILE A 196 -7.52 -24.29 3.65
N THR A 197 -8.58 -24.39 4.46
CA THR A 197 -9.87 -23.77 4.19
C THR A 197 -9.91 -22.39 4.82
N ILE A 198 -10.20 -21.39 3.99
CA ILE A 198 -10.28 -19.98 4.34
C ILE A 198 -11.74 -19.64 4.55
N ASP A 199 -12.05 -18.99 5.67
CA ASP A 199 -13.42 -18.57 5.96
C ASP A 199 -13.93 -17.55 4.94
N SER A 200 -15.20 -17.72 4.56
CA SER A 200 -15.87 -16.86 3.59
C SER A 200 -16.03 -15.43 4.11
N ASN A 201 -15.27 -14.48 3.55
CA ASN A 201 -15.39 -13.05 3.82
C ASN A 201 -16.20 -12.30 2.73
N GLU A 202 -16.55 -11.03 2.98
CA GLU A 202 -17.34 -10.21 2.04
C GLU A 202 -16.74 -10.11 0.63
N ASN A 203 -15.40 -10.21 0.53
CA ASN A 203 -14.65 -10.12 -0.71
C ASN A 203 -14.49 -11.47 -1.43
N ASN A 204 -14.60 -12.58 -0.71
CA ASN A 204 -14.43 -13.95 -1.19
C ASN A 204 -15.78 -14.63 -1.50
N GLN A 205 -16.89 -14.03 -1.08
CA GLN A 205 -18.23 -14.53 -1.38
C GLN A 205 -18.71 -14.07 -2.75
N MET A 206 -19.39 -14.96 -3.48
CA MET A 206 -20.04 -14.62 -4.74
C MET A 206 -21.18 -13.62 -4.49
N GLN A 207 -20.98 -12.37 -4.88
CA GLN A 207 -22.01 -11.34 -4.81
C GLN A 207 -22.83 -11.33 -6.11
N ALA A 208 -24.06 -11.83 -6.06
CA ALA A 208 -24.98 -11.73 -7.19
C ALA A 208 -25.37 -10.26 -7.40
N LYS A 209 -24.84 -9.62 -8.46
CA LYS A 209 -25.33 -8.30 -8.88
C LYS A 209 -26.78 -8.45 -9.36
N LYS A 210 -27.72 -7.87 -8.62
CA LYS A 210 -29.11 -7.75 -9.07
C LYS A 210 -29.15 -6.77 -10.24
N VAL A 211 -29.19 -7.29 -11.47
CA VAL A 211 -29.38 -6.51 -12.71
C VAL A 211 -30.87 -6.21 -12.90
N GLN A 212 -31.51 -5.67 -11.87
CA GLN A 212 -32.86 -5.14 -11.98
C GLN A 212 -32.81 -3.72 -11.45
N GLU A 213 -33.09 -2.77 -12.33
CA GLU A 213 -33.21 -1.37 -11.95
C GLU A 213 -34.39 -1.24 -10.97
N LYS A 214 -34.09 -0.83 -9.75
CA LYS A 214 -35.10 -0.51 -8.77
C LYS A 214 -35.63 0.88 -9.10
N ILE A 215 -36.63 0.93 -9.99
CA ILE A 215 -37.37 2.15 -10.27
C ILE A 215 -38.44 2.28 -9.19
N ASP A 216 -38.20 3.15 -8.21
CA ASP A 216 -39.18 3.44 -7.18
C ASP A 216 -40.24 4.42 -7.73
N PHE A 217 -41.47 4.34 -7.21
CA PHE A 217 -42.59 5.14 -7.71
C PHE A 217 -42.32 6.66 -7.66
N GLU A 218 -41.53 7.12 -6.69
CA GLU A 218 -41.12 8.52 -6.58
C GLU A 218 -40.27 9.00 -7.78
N ASP A 219 -39.47 8.12 -8.38
CA ASP A 219 -38.66 8.47 -9.55
C ASP A 219 -39.54 8.65 -10.79
N VAL A 220 -40.61 7.86 -10.91
CA VAL A 220 -41.62 8.02 -11.95
C VAL A 220 -42.45 9.30 -11.74
N LEU A 221 -42.77 9.65 -10.48
CA LEU A 221 -43.51 10.87 -10.16
C LEU A 221 -42.77 12.14 -10.58
N LYS A 222 -41.43 12.16 -10.49
CA LYS A 222 -40.60 13.29 -10.96
C LYS A 222 -40.78 13.51 -12.46
N VAL A 223 -40.79 12.44 -13.25
CA VAL A 223 -40.99 12.50 -14.71
C VAL A 223 -42.42 12.94 -15.04
N ILE A 224 -43.43 12.36 -14.38
CA ILE A 224 -44.84 12.71 -14.61
C ILE A 224 -45.10 14.20 -14.33
N ARG A 225 -44.55 14.76 -13.25
CA ARG A 225 -44.72 16.18 -12.91
C ARG A 225 -44.07 17.13 -13.91
N VAL A 226 -42.99 16.72 -14.56
CA VAL A 226 -42.33 17.50 -15.62
C VAL A 226 -43.12 17.45 -16.92
N LEU A 227 -43.70 16.29 -17.25
CA LEU A 227 -44.52 16.09 -18.46
C LEU A 227 -45.95 16.63 -18.33
N SER A 228 -46.43 16.91 -17.11
CA SER A 228 -47.77 17.45 -16.86
C SER A 228 -47.83 18.99 -16.82
N ARG A 229 -46.75 19.68 -17.19
CA ARG A 229 -46.72 21.14 -17.42
C ARG A 229 -46.71 21.41 -18.92
#